data_AF-A0A2H5ZQ10-F1
#
_entry.id   AF-A0A2H5ZQ10-F1
#
_cell.length_a   1.000
_cell.length_b   1.000
_cell.length_c   1.000
_cell.angle_alpha   90.00
_cell.angle_beta   90.00
_cell.angle_gamma   90.00
#
_symmetry.space_group_name_H-M   'P 1'
#
loop_
_entity.id
_entity.type
_entity.pdbx_description
1 polymer ?
#
loop_
_entity_poly.entity_id
_entity_poly.type
_entity_poly.pdbx_seq_one_letter_code
_entity_poly.pdbx_strand_id
1 'polypeptide(L)'
;MRVRPGQVQALAQAIVDALFKRDLMEPKADAVTIQQRVADLLYRNFEEEAELEREAEEMADRYVRGREDLDRRKVVLGIKERLARERGFVL
;
A
#
# COMPACT_ATOMS: atom_id res chain seq x y z
N MET A 1 3.60 6.63 2.94
CA MET A 1 2.40 7.51 3.08
C MET A 1 1.87 7.42 4.52
N ARG A 2 1.30 8.49 5.11
CA ARG A 2 0.67 8.42 6.43
C ARG A 2 -0.86 8.45 6.29
N VAL A 3 -1.48 7.27 6.33
CA VAL A 3 -2.95 7.14 6.25
C VAL A 3 -3.52 7.25 7.66
N ARG A 4 -4.57 8.07 7.84
CA ARG A 4 -5.23 8.17 9.15
C ARG A 4 -6.16 6.99 9.35
N PRO A 5 -6.31 6.47 10.58
CA PRO A 5 -7.14 5.30 10.81
C PRO A 5 -8.55 5.44 10.23
N GLY A 6 -9.28 6.49 10.58
CA GLY A 6 -10.64 6.72 10.07
C GLY A 6 -10.80 6.78 8.55
N GLN A 7 -9.72 7.07 7.79
CA GLN A 7 -9.76 7.03 6.33
C GLN A 7 -9.73 5.58 5.80
N VAL A 8 -9.02 4.68 6.47
CA VAL A 8 -8.98 3.25 6.12
C VAL A 8 -10.34 2.61 6.39
N GLN A 9 -10.97 2.90 7.54
CA GLN A 9 -12.33 2.41 7.84
C GLN A 9 -13.37 2.90 6.83
N ALA A 10 -13.30 4.18 6.43
CA ALA A 10 -14.21 4.75 5.43
C ALA A 10 -14.01 4.11 4.04
N LEU A 11 -12.76 3.86 3.65
CA LEU A 11 -12.44 3.17 2.41
C LEU A 11 -12.92 1.72 2.42
N ALA A 12 -12.70 1.01 3.53
CA ALA A 12 -13.19 -0.36 3.72
C ALA A 12 -14.71 -0.43 3.60
N GLN A 13 -15.45 0.51 4.22
CA GLN A 13 -16.90 0.61 4.07
C GLN A 13 -17.29 0.80 2.60
N ALA A 14 -16.66 1.76 1.91
CA ALA A 14 -17.00 2.07 0.52
C ALA A 14 -16.76 0.88 -0.42
N ILE A 15 -15.69 0.10 -0.19
CA ILE A 15 -15.41 -1.12 -0.95
C ILE A 15 -16.49 -2.16 -0.71
N VAL A 16 -16.80 -2.45 0.56
CA VAL A 16 -17.82 -3.45 0.91
C VAL A 16 -19.18 -3.04 0.35
N ASP A 17 -19.61 -1.79 0.56
CA ASP A 17 -20.86 -1.27 0.02
C ASP A 17 -20.94 -1.40 -1.50
N ALA A 18 -19.84 -1.14 -2.22
CA ALA A 18 -19.81 -1.25 -3.67
C ALA A 18 -19.94 -2.70 -4.15
N LEU A 19 -19.32 -3.65 -3.43
CA LEU A 19 -19.41 -5.08 -3.75
C LEU A 19 -20.82 -5.63 -3.48
N PHE A 20 -21.42 -5.26 -2.34
CA PHE A 20 -22.79 -5.63 -2.00
C PHE A 20 -23.82 -5.02 -2.97
N LYS A 21 -23.73 -3.71 -3.26
CA LYS A 21 -24.69 -3.02 -4.16
C LYS A 21 -24.67 -3.56 -5.58
N ARG A 22 -23.54 -4.12 -6.04
CA ARG A 22 -23.38 -4.67 -7.38
C ARG A 22 -23.61 -6.18 -7.45
N ASP A 23 -24.01 -6.81 -6.34
CA ASP A 23 -24.22 -8.25 -6.22
C ASP A 23 -22.98 -9.07 -6.67
N LEU A 24 -21.79 -8.52 -6.40
CA LEU A 24 -20.50 -9.13 -6.79
C LEU A 24 -19.93 -10.05 -5.70
N MET A 25 -20.64 -10.20 -4.59
CA MET A 25 -20.20 -11.03 -3.47
C MET A 25 -21.38 -11.72 -2.79
N GLU A 26 -21.18 -12.99 -2.43
CA GLU A 26 -22.06 -13.71 -1.52
C GLU A 26 -21.44 -13.67 -0.11
N PRO A 27 -22.02 -12.91 0.83
CA PRO A 27 -21.45 -12.75 2.16
C PRO A 27 -21.58 -14.04 2.98
N LYS A 28 -20.45 -14.55 3.48
CA LYS A 28 -20.39 -15.70 4.40
C LYS A 28 -20.35 -15.31 5.87
N ALA A 29 -20.29 -14.00 6.15
CA ALA A 29 -20.25 -13.40 7.47
C ALA A 29 -21.04 -12.09 7.45
N ASP A 30 -21.28 -11.48 8.61
CA ASP A 30 -21.92 -10.18 8.70
C ASP A 30 -21.05 -9.06 8.11
N ALA A 31 -21.70 -7.96 7.71
CA ALA A 31 -21.04 -6.84 7.04
C ALA A 31 -19.96 -6.18 7.91
N VAL A 32 -20.14 -6.13 9.23
CA VAL A 32 -19.17 -5.52 10.15
C VAL A 32 -17.88 -6.35 10.18
N THR A 33 -18.01 -7.67 10.27
CA THR A 33 -16.87 -8.60 10.21
C THR A 33 -16.11 -8.49 8.88
N ILE A 34 -16.84 -8.41 7.76
CA ILE A 34 -16.23 -8.25 6.43
C ILE A 34 -15.49 -6.91 6.34
N GLN A 35 -16.12 -5.82 6.75
CA GLN A 35 -15.52 -4.49 6.72
C GLN A 35 -14.26 -4.42 7.58
N GLN A 36 -14.30 -4.98 8.79
CA GLN A 36 -13.13 -5.01 9.67
C GLN A 36 -11.98 -5.77 9.00
N ARG A 37 -12.28 -6.92 8.38
CA ARG A 37 -11.27 -7.70 7.66
C ARG A 37 -10.67 -6.93 6.48
N VAL A 38 -11.48 -6.20 5.71
CA VAL A 38 -11.01 -5.35 4.61
C VAL A 38 -10.14 -4.22 5.15
N ALA A 39 -10.54 -3.56 6.25
CA ALA A 39 -9.74 -2.52 6.88
C ALA A 39 -8.38 -3.08 7.34
N ASP A 40 -8.35 -4.22 8.01
CA ASP A 40 -7.11 -4.88 8.46
C ASP A 40 -6.17 -5.20 7.29
N LEU A 41 -6.72 -5.67 6.15
CA LEU A 41 -5.94 -5.93 4.94
C LEU A 41 -5.36 -4.64 4.36
N LEU A 42 -6.14 -3.57 4.30
CA LEU A 42 -5.67 -2.26 3.85
C LEU A 42 -4.57 -1.71 4.76
N TYR A 43 -4.72 -1.82 6.09
CA TYR A 43 -3.68 -1.40 7.03
C TYR A 43 -2.36 -2.12 6.77
N ARG A 44 -2.39 -3.45 6.68
CA ARG A 44 -1.19 -4.25 6.39
C ARG A 44 -0.57 -3.84 5.06
N ASN A 45 -1.37 -3.66 4.02
CA ASN A 45 -0.88 -3.21 2.73
C ASN A 45 -0.18 -1.85 2.80
N PHE A 46 -0.73 -0.89 3.54
CA PHE A 46 -0.08 0.42 3.72
C PHE A 46 1.18 0.36 4.59
N GLU A 47 1.24 -0.52 5.59
CA GLU A 47 2.44 -0.76 6.39
C GLU A 47 3.55 -1.39 5.54
N GLU A 48 3.22 -2.42 4.75
CA GLU A 48 4.13 -3.05 3.79
C GLU A 48 4.64 -2.04 2.74
N GLU A 49 3.76 -1.18 2.21
CA GLU A 49 4.17 -0.12 1.29
C GLU A 49 5.13 0.88 1.96
N ALA A 50 4.86 1.25 3.22
CA ALA A 50 5.71 2.18 3.97
C ALA A 50 7.08 1.58 4.33
N GLU A 51 7.15 0.26 4.56
CA GLU A 51 8.41 -0.47 4.68
C GLU A 51 9.19 -0.46 3.37
N LEU A 52 8.52 -0.75 2.27
CA LEU A 52 9.11 -0.79 0.95
C LEU A 52 9.65 0.59 0.53
N GLU A 53 8.93 1.67 0.84
CA GLU A 53 9.39 3.04 0.62
C GLU A 53 10.65 3.34 1.44
N ARG A 54 10.67 3.02 2.74
CA ARG A 54 11.85 3.25 3.60
C ARG A 54 13.09 2.54 3.08
N GLU A 55 12.93 1.28 2.66
CA GLU A 55 14.01 0.50 2.09
C GLU A 55 14.51 1.08 0.76
N ALA A 56 13.59 1.52 -0.10
CA ALA A 56 13.93 2.19 -1.35
C ALA A 56 14.71 3.49 -1.11
N GLU A 57 14.32 4.30 -0.13
CA GLU A 57 15.02 5.52 0.29
C GLU A 57 16.44 5.22 0.79
N GLU A 58 16.60 4.23 1.68
CA GLU A 58 17.92 3.84 2.19
C GLU A 58 18.86 3.35 1.09
N MET A 59 18.34 2.56 0.15
CA MET A 59 19.12 2.06 -0.99
C MET A 59 19.49 3.20 -1.95
N ALA A 60 18.57 4.12 -2.21
CA ALA A 60 18.82 5.29 -3.05
C ALA A 60 19.88 6.20 -2.44
N ASP A 61 19.84 6.45 -1.13
CA ASP A 61 20.82 7.29 -0.43
C ASP A 61 22.24 6.70 -0.53
N ARG A 62 22.37 5.38 -0.42
CA ARG A 62 23.66 4.69 -0.64
C ARG A 62 24.12 4.80 -2.09
N TYR A 63 23.19 4.76 -3.05
CA TYR A 63 23.50 4.79 -4.48
C TYR A 63 23.87 6.18 -5.00
N VAL A 64 23.21 7.23 -4.49
CA VAL A 64 23.41 8.63 -4.91
C VAL A 64 24.59 9.28 -4.18
N ARG A 65 25.05 8.73 -3.04
CA ARG A 65 26.22 9.25 -2.33
C ARG A 65 27.45 9.31 -3.25
N GLY A 66 27.93 10.52 -3.53
CA GLY A 66 29.07 10.78 -4.42
C GLY A 66 28.72 10.90 -5.91
N ARG A 67 27.43 10.91 -6.26
CA ARG A 67 26.90 11.07 -7.63
C ARG A 67 25.89 12.21 -7.67
N GLU A 68 26.38 13.43 -7.80
CA GLU A 68 25.56 14.65 -7.83
C GLU A 68 24.79 14.82 -9.15
N ASP A 69 25.12 14.03 -10.17
CA ASP A 69 24.47 14.00 -11.48
C ASP A 69 23.12 13.24 -11.47
N LEU A 70 22.83 12.48 -10.40
CA LEU A 70 21.64 11.65 -10.32
C LEU A 70 20.48 12.33 -9.59
N ASP A 71 19.30 12.29 -10.21
CA ASP A 71 18.05 12.69 -9.56
C ASP A 71 17.62 11.61 -8.55
N ARG A 72 17.86 11.89 -7.27
CA ARG A 72 17.51 11.02 -6.14
C ARG A 72 16.06 10.51 -6.21
N ARG A 73 15.10 11.36 -6.59
CA ARG A 73 13.68 10.98 -6.59
C ARG A 73 13.39 9.90 -7.63
N LYS A 74 14.01 9.99 -8.81
CA LYS A 74 13.91 8.96 -9.86
C LYS A 74 14.57 7.66 -9.43
N VAL A 75 15.70 7.74 -8.72
CA VAL A 75 16.39 6.56 -8.19
C VAL A 75 15.52 5.85 -7.15
N VAL A 76 14.94 6.58 -6.19
CA VAL A 76 14.01 6.01 -5.21
C VAL A 76 12.84 5.31 -5.90
N LEU A 77 12.20 5.96 -6.88
CA LEU A 77 11.07 5.38 -7.61
C LEU A 77 11.45 4.08 -8.33
N GLY A 78 12.57 4.07 -9.05
CA GLY A 78 13.03 2.87 -9.76
C GLY A 78 13.40 1.72 -8.81
N ILE A 79 13.99 2.03 -7.65
CA ILE A 79 14.28 1.02 -6.62
C ILE A 79 12.98 0.49 -6.00
N LYS A 80 12.02 1.38 -5.71
CA LYS A 80 10.70 1.01 -5.18
C LYS A 80 9.97 0.06 -6.13
N GLU A 81 9.92 0.39 -7.42
CA GLU A 81 9.31 -0.47 -8.45
C GLU A 81 9.99 -1.84 -8.55
N ARG A 82 11.33 -1.87 -8.47
CA ARG A 82 12.09 -3.13 -8.47
C ARG A 82 11.77 -3.98 -7.24
N LEU A 83 11.81 -3.39 -6.04
CA LEU A 83 11.51 -4.09 -4.79
C LEU A 83 10.06 -4.61 -4.76
N ALA A 84 9.12 -3.82 -5.26
CA ALA A 84 7.72 -4.24 -5.35
C ALA A 84 7.55 -5.45 -6.28
N ARG A 85 8.18 -5.42 -7.47
CA ARG A 85 8.16 -6.56 -8.40
C ARG A 85 8.80 -7.82 -7.79
N GLU A 86 9.92 -7.69 -7.09
CA GLU A 86 10.61 -8.81 -6.44
C GLU A 86 9.76 -9.44 -5.33
N ARG A 87 8.96 -8.64 -4.62
CA ARG A 87 8.07 -9.10 -3.53
C ARG A 87 6.67 -9.50 -3.99
N GLY A 88 6.35 -9.32 -5.28
CA GLY A 88 4.99 -9.49 -5.79
C GLY A 88 4.00 -8.47 -5.21
N PHE A 89 4.49 -7.33 -4.71
CA PHE A 89 3.68 -6.25 -4.16
C PHE A 89 3.13 -5.38 -5.30
N VAL A 90 1.85 -5.03 -5.22
CA VAL A 90 1.20 -4.16 -6.20
C VAL A 90 1.28 -2.72 -5.71
N LEU A 91 2.02 -1.87 -6.45
CA LEU A 91 2.15 -0.43 -6.20
C LEU A 91 0.91 0.37 -6.62
#